data_AF-A0A6B3I5I6-F1
#
_entry.id   AF-A0A6B3I5I6-F1
#
_cell.length_a   1.000
_cell.length_b   1.000
_cell.length_c   1.000
_cell.angle_alpha   90.00
_cell.angle_beta   90.00
_cell.angle_gamma   90.00
#
_symmetry.space_group_name_H-M   'P 1'
#
loop_
_entity.id
_entity.type
_entity.pdbx_description
1 polymer ?
#
loop_
_entity_poly.entity_id
_entity_poly.type
_entity_poly.pdbx_seq_one_letter_code
_entity_poly.pdbx_strand_id
1 'polypeptide(L)'
;MQWTTVSGNEAFTGRPTLAEHSDGRVVITAQNTSGSIWQRTQTAKAGADWNNWVDLAGAMAHRPVTAKTPGGLLVQFAVAADGSPWYRIQQRPNVDFMGWMRLSGSGLAGTLQAVTVRDGVQL
;
A
#
# COMPACT_ATOMS: atom_id res chain seq x y z
N MET A 1 4.05 25.67 9.77
CA MET A 1 3.78 24.49 8.92
C MET A 1 4.90 24.38 7.91
N GLN A 2 5.61 23.26 7.86
CA GLN A 2 6.69 23.02 6.91
C GLN A 2 6.26 21.90 5.96
N TRP A 3 6.44 22.13 4.67
CA TRP A 3 6.23 21.11 3.65
C TRP A 3 7.58 20.47 3.33
N THR A 4 7.64 19.14 3.37
CA THR A 4 8.81 18.36 2.95
C THR A 4 8.39 17.44 1.83
N THR A 5 9.13 17.49 0.72
CA THR A 5 8.90 16.57 -0.39
C THR A 5 9.41 15.18 -0.01
N VAL A 6 8.54 14.18 -0.14
CA VAL A 6 8.96 12.77 -0.13
C VAL A 6 9.47 12.44 -1.54
N SER A 7 10.76 12.68 -1.78
CA SER A 7 11.39 12.62 -3.11
C SER A 7 11.73 11.19 -3.57
N GLY A 8 11.90 11.01 -4.88
CA GLY A 8 12.24 9.73 -5.53
C GLY A 8 12.27 9.88 -7.06
N ASN A 9 12.89 8.94 -7.78
CA ASN A 9 13.04 8.98 -9.24
C ASN A 9 12.19 7.90 -9.95
N GLU A 10 11.23 7.29 -9.25
CA GLU A 10 10.53 6.08 -9.69
C GLU A 10 9.35 6.36 -10.65
N ALA A 11 9.14 7.62 -11.07
CA ALA A 11 8.04 8.05 -11.94
C ALA A 11 6.65 7.63 -11.42
N PHE A 12 6.23 8.17 -10.28
CA PHE A 12 4.92 7.89 -9.69
C PHE A 12 3.75 8.49 -10.48
N THR A 13 2.60 7.82 -10.42
CA THR A 13 1.34 8.27 -11.03
C THR A 13 0.17 8.19 -10.06
N GLY A 14 -0.87 8.98 -10.34
CA GLY A 14 -2.09 8.99 -9.55
C GLY A 14 -1.90 9.60 -8.15
N ARG A 15 -2.51 8.96 -7.15
CA ARG A 15 -2.57 9.41 -5.76
C ARG A 15 -1.97 8.29 -4.91
N PRO A 16 -0.99 8.59 -4.05
CA PRO A 16 -0.51 7.62 -3.09
C PRO A 16 -1.57 7.35 -2.02
N THR A 17 -1.37 6.29 -1.25
CA THR A 17 -2.13 6.04 -0.02
C THR A 17 -1.23 6.17 1.19
N LEU A 18 -1.83 6.58 2.31
CA LEU A 18 -1.19 6.67 3.61
C LEU A 18 -1.84 5.66 4.55
N ALA A 19 -1.01 4.93 5.28
CA ALA A 19 -1.43 4.09 6.38
C ALA A 19 -0.50 4.30 7.57
N GLU A 20 -0.95 3.97 8.77
CA GLU A 20 -0.12 4.03 9.97
C GLU A 20 0.27 2.60 10.36
N HIS A 21 1.52 2.33 10.68
CA HIS A 21 1.91 1.11 11.36
C HIS A 21 1.34 1.04 12.78
N SER A 22 1.54 -0.08 13.49
CA SER A 22 1.08 -0.20 14.88
C SER A 22 1.97 0.57 15.87
N ASP A 23 3.21 0.89 15.47
CA ASP A 23 4.13 1.74 16.24
C ASP A 23 3.95 3.26 15.97
N GLY A 24 2.99 3.63 15.13
CA GLY A 24 2.70 5.03 14.78
C GLY A 24 3.55 5.62 13.65
N ARG A 25 4.41 4.84 12.99
CA ARG A 25 5.12 5.29 11.77
C ARG A 25 4.17 5.28 10.58
N VAL A 26 4.23 6.31 9.74
CA VAL A 26 3.44 6.38 8.51
C VAL A 26 4.11 5.58 7.39
N VAL A 27 3.29 4.85 6.63
CA VAL A 27 3.65 4.18 5.37
C VAL A 27 2.95 4.88 4.22
N ILE A 28 3.72 5.26 3.21
CA ILE A 28 3.22 5.67 1.91
C ILE A 28 3.27 4.47 0.98
N THR A 29 2.20 4.23 0.22
CA THR A 29 2.27 3.35 -0.95
C THR A 29 1.83 4.07 -2.20
N ALA A 30 2.55 3.85 -3.30
CA ALA A 30 2.34 4.57 -4.55
C ALA A 30 2.49 3.62 -5.75
N GLN A 31 1.78 3.92 -6.83
CA GLN A 31 1.92 3.23 -8.10
C GLN A 31 2.86 4.03 -9.00
N ASN A 32 3.78 3.36 -9.68
CA ASN A 32 4.58 4.00 -10.72
C ASN A 32 3.92 3.89 -12.10
N THR A 33 4.47 4.56 -13.11
CA THR A 33 3.93 4.53 -14.48
C THR A 33 4.00 3.16 -15.16
N SER A 34 4.78 2.20 -14.64
CA SER A 34 4.79 0.80 -15.13
C SER A 34 3.75 -0.08 -14.43
N GLY A 35 3.01 0.44 -13.46
CA GLY A 35 2.01 -0.30 -12.68
C GLY A 35 2.58 -1.07 -11.49
N SER A 36 3.88 -1.01 -11.23
CA SER A 36 4.48 -1.55 -10.00
C SER A 36 4.00 -0.72 -8.80
N ILE A 37 3.78 -1.39 -7.68
CA ILE A 37 3.52 -0.70 -6.42
C ILE A 37 4.83 -0.53 -5.67
N TRP A 38 4.97 0.59 -4.98
CA TRP A 38 6.13 0.92 -4.16
C TRP A 38 5.68 1.34 -2.77
N GLN A 39 6.56 1.19 -1.80
CA GLN A 39 6.33 1.70 -0.45
C GLN A 39 7.49 2.55 0.07
N ARG A 40 7.17 3.41 1.03
CA ARG A 40 8.15 4.15 1.82
C ARG A 40 7.60 4.40 3.21
N THR A 41 8.43 4.20 4.22
CA THR A 41 8.02 4.28 5.63
C THR A 41 8.85 5.34 6.37
N GLN A 42 8.22 6.07 7.29
CA GLN A 42 8.95 6.94 8.21
C GLN A 42 10.00 6.15 8.99
N THR A 43 11.12 6.78 9.33
CA THR A 43 12.14 6.14 10.19
C THR A 43 11.67 6.05 11.63
N ALA A 44 10.94 7.06 12.11
CA ALA A 44 10.40 7.17 13.47
C ALA A 44 9.03 7.84 13.49
N LYS A 45 8.23 7.53 14.52
CA LYS A 45 6.92 8.17 14.75
C LYS A 45 7.08 9.68 14.86
N ALA A 46 6.27 10.42 14.11
CA ALA A 46 6.29 11.89 14.05
C ALA A 46 7.66 12.50 13.63
N GLY A 47 8.56 11.70 13.06
CA GLY A 47 9.84 12.16 12.51
C GLY A 47 9.70 12.77 11.12
N ALA A 48 10.66 13.61 10.74
CA ALA A 48 10.74 14.18 9.39
C ALA A 48 11.39 13.24 8.36
N ASP A 49 12.14 12.25 8.83
CA ASP A 49 12.95 11.36 8.00
C ASP A 49 12.18 10.12 7.52
N TRP A 50 12.55 9.63 6.34
CA TRP A 50 11.92 8.51 5.66
C TRP A 50 12.97 7.55 5.11
N ASN A 51 12.68 6.25 5.17
CA ASN A 51 13.49 5.22 4.51
C ASN A 51 13.52 5.42 2.99
N ASN A 52 14.35 4.66 2.28
CA ASN A 52 14.30 4.62 0.81
C ASN A 52 12.97 4.01 0.32
N TRP A 53 12.61 4.33 -0.92
CA TRP A 53 11.54 3.63 -1.61
C TRP A 53 11.92 2.16 -1.83
N VAL A 54 10.94 1.27 -1.65
CA VAL A 54 11.07 -0.17 -1.89
C VAL A 54 10.08 -0.57 -2.97
N ASP A 55 10.58 -1.18 -4.05
CA ASP A 55 9.73 -1.76 -5.10
C ASP A 55 9.03 -3.01 -4.55
N LEU A 56 7.71 -2.97 -4.55
CA LEU A 56 6.86 -4.08 -4.14
C LEU A 56 6.46 -4.96 -5.33
N ALA A 57 6.91 -4.64 -6.54
CA ALA A 57 6.58 -5.31 -7.78
C ALA A 57 5.07 -5.28 -8.11
N GLY A 58 4.70 -6.02 -9.16
CA GLY A 58 3.33 -6.09 -9.69
C GLY A 58 3.18 -5.32 -11.00
N ALA A 59 2.00 -5.46 -11.59
CA ALA A 59 1.59 -4.77 -12.82
C ALA A 59 0.11 -4.39 -12.69
N MET A 60 -0.18 -3.54 -11.70
CA MET A 60 -1.53 -3.17 -11.33
C MET A 60 -2.05 -2.10 -12.29
N ALA A 61 -3.33 -2.16 -12.63
CA ALA A 61 -3.98 -1.18 -13.51
C ALA A 61 -4.38 0.09 -12.75
N HIS A 62 -4.58 -0.03 -11.44
CA HIS A 62 -5.06 1.05 -10.58
C HIS A 62 -4.23 1.17 -9.30
N ARG A 63 -4.32 2.35 -8.68
CA ARG A 63 -3.69 2.63 -7.39
C ARG A 63 -4.08 1.57 -6.36
N PRO A 64 -3.18 1.20 -5.44
CA PRO A 64 -3.52 0.28 -4.37
C PRO A 64 -4.38 0.97 -3.32
N VAL A 65 -5.12 0.18 -2.53
CA VAL A 65 -5.72 0.61 -1.26
C VAL A 65 -5.07 -0.13 -0.11
N THR A 66 -4.71 0.58 0.96
CA THR A 66 -4.05 -0.01 2.14
C THR A 66 -4.96 0.19 3.36
N ALA A 67 -5.19 -0.87 4.12
CA ALA A 67 -5.96 -0.87 5.36
C ALA A 67 -5.17 -1.52 6.50
N LYS A 68 -5.53 -1.21 7.74
CA LYS A 68 -4.99 -1.87 8.94
C LYS A 68 -6.00 -2.88 9.45
N THR A 69 -5.59 -4.13 9.58
CA THR A 69 -6.42 -5.18 10.17
C THR A 69 -6.61 -4.93 11.67
N PRO A 70 -7.64 -5.51 12.32
CA PRO A 70 -7.78 -5.41 13.77
C PRO A 70 -6.56 -5.93 14.54
N GLY A 71 -5.82 -6.88 13.97
CA GLY A 71 -4.55 -7.40 14.50
C GLY A 71 -3.32 -6.51 14.29
N GLY A 72 -3.49 -5.31 13.70
CA GLY A 72 -2.41 -4.33 13.54
C GLY A 72 -1.47 -4.56 12.33
N LEU A 73 -1.83 -5.48 11.44
CA LEU A 73 -1.11 -5.70 10.18
C LEU A 73 -1.65 -4.78 9.10
N LEU A 74 -0.78 -4.20 8.28
CA LEU A 74 -1.21 -3.57 7.04
C LEU A 74 -1.47 -4.63 5.98
N VAL A 75 -2.61 -4.49 5.31
CA VAL A 75 -2.99 -5.25 4.11
C VAL A 75 -3.23 -4.26 2.98
N GLN A 76 -2.75 -4.60 1.80
CA GLN A 76 -2.91 -3.81 0.59
C GLN A 76 -3.62 -4.63 -0.47
N PHE A 77 -4.52 -3.99 -1.20
CA PHE A 77 -5.24 -4.57 -2.33
C PHE A 77 -5.03 -3.74 -3.58
N ALA A 78 -5.02 -4.41 -4.72
CA ALA A 78 -4.94 -3.77 -6.03
C ALA A 78 -5.62 -4.65 -7.09
N VAL A 79 -5.88 -4.07 -8.26
CA VAL A 79 -6.51 -4.76 -9.39
C VAL A 79 -5.55 -4.76 -10.56
N ALA A 80 -5.34 -5.94 -11.15
CA ALA A 80 -4.56 -6.09 -12.37
C ALA A 80 -5.39 -5.70 -13.61
N ALA A 81 -4.74 -5.54 -14.77
CA ALA A 81 -5.40 -5.09 -16.00
C ALA A 81 -6.51 -6.02 -16.50
N ASP A 82 -6.48 -7.29 -16.13
CA ASP A 82 -7.52 -8.29 -16.42
C ASP A 82 -8.72 -8.24 -15.45
N GLY A 83 -8.74 -7.28 -14.53
CA GLY A 83 -9.77 -7.14 -13.50
C GLY A 83 -9.63 -8.14 -12.34
N SER A 84 -8.53 -8.90 -12.26
CA SER A 84 -8.25 -9.80 -11.13
C SER A 84 -7.87 -8.99 -9.87
N PRO A 85 -8.52 -9.24 -8.72
CA PRO A 85 -8.07 -8.70 -7.44
C PRO A 85 -6.84 -9.42 -6.90
N TRP A 86 -5.92 -8.64 -6.35
CA TRP A 86 -4.73 -9.12 -5.65
C TRP A 86 -4.63 -8.45 -4.28
N TYR A 87 -4.02 -9.15 -3.34
CA TYR A 87 -3.69 -8.61 -2.03
C TYR A 87 -2.26 -8.93 -1.63
N ARG A 88 -1.73 -8.18 -0.69
CA ARG A 88 -0.52 -8.50 0.07
C ARG A 88 -0.70 -8.04 1.50
N ILE A 89 -0.03 -8.69 2.43
CA ILE A 89 -0.13 -8.40 3.85
C ILE A 89 1.26 -8.44 4.48
N GLN A 90 1.46 -7.69 5.54
CA GLN A 90 2.67 -7.80 6.35
C GLN A 90 2.71 -9.16 7.06
N GLN A 91 3.91 -9.75 7.20
CA GLN A 91 4.08 -10.99 7.94
C GLN A 91 3.90 -10.80 9.45
N ARG A 92 4.26 -9.62 9.95
CA ARG A 92 4.13 -9.18 11.34
C ARG A 92 3.94 -7.66 11.36
N PRO A 93 3.53 -7.02 12.46
CA PRO A 93 3.42 -5.58 12.49
C PRO A 93 4.78 -4.92 12.18
N ASN A 94 4.74 -3.72 11.60
CA ASN A 94 5.90 -2.82 11.51
C ASN A 94 7.03 -3.26 10.55
N VAL A 95 6.75 -4.23 9.66
CA VAL A 95 7.68 -4.67 8.59
C VAL A 95 7.10 -4.43 7.18
N ASP A 96 7.91 -4.68 6.16
CA ASP A 96 7.52 -4.63 4.76
C ASP A 96 6.41 -5.64 4.42
N PHE A 97 5.68 -5.35 3.34
CA PHE A 97 4.67 -6.27 2.82
C PHE A 97 5.30 -7.52 2.22
N MET A 98 4.61 -8.66 2.36
CA MET A 98 4.91 -9.87 1.59
C MET A 98 4.55 -9.70 0.11
N GLY A 99 4.87 -10.71 -0.70
CA GLY A 99 4.52 -10.75 -2.13
C GLY A 99 3.00 -10.72 -2.41
N TRP A 100 2.66 -10.41 -3.65
CA TRP A 100 1.27 -10.43 -4.13
C TRP A 100 0.68 -11.84 -4.12
N MET A 101 -0.55 -11.95 -3.60
CA MET A 101 -1.38 -13.15 -3.61
C MET A 101 -2.70 -12.84 -4.32
N ARG A 102 -3.13 -13.72 -5.22
CA ARG A 102 -4.35 -13.52 -5.99
C ARG A 102 -5.58 -13.82 -5.12
N LEU A 103 -6.60 -12.97 -5.19
CA LEU A 103 -7.93 -13.27 -4.65
C LEU A 103 -8.80 -13.94 -5.72
N SER A 104 -9.83 -14.68 -5.29
CA SER A 104 -10.87 -15.14 -6.21
C SER A 104 -11.68 -13.95 -6.73
N GLY A 105 -12.11 -14.03 -7.99
CA GLY A 105 -12.93 -13.02 -8.64
C GLY A 105 -12.27 -12.41 -9.87
N SER A 106 -13.06 -11.66 -10.63
CA SER A 106 -12.64 -10.91 -11.81
C SER A 106 -13.65 -9.79 -12.09
N GLY A 107 -13.34 -8.92 -13.05
CA GLY A 107 -14.25 -7.85 -13.47
C GLY A 107 -14.29 -6.65 -12.53
N LEU A 108 -13.38 -6.57 -11.55
CA LEU A 108 -13.21 -5.35 -10.77
C LEU A 108 -12.55 -4.28 -11.65
N ALA A 109 -13.05 -3.06 -11.55
CA ALA A 109 -12.52 -1.92 -12.26
C ALA A 109 -12.51 -0.70 -11.33
N GLY A 110 -11.56 0.20 -11.56
CA GLY A 110 -11.45 1.45 -10.81
C GLY A 110 -10.75 1.31 -9.46
N THR A 111 -10.96 2.33 -8.60
CA THR A 111 -10.30 2.40 -7.29
C THR A 111 -11.08 1.57 -6.28
N LEU A 112 -10.40 0.62 -5.64
CA LEU A 112 -10.95 -0.15 -4.54
C LEU A 112 -11.10 0.71 -3.28
N GLN A 113 -12.08 0.37 -2.45
CA GLN A 113 -12.13 0.80 -1.05
C GLN A 113 -11.83 -0.41 -0.18
N ALA A 114 -11.31 -0.18 1.02
CA ALA A 114 -11.07 -1.24 1.98
C ALA A 114 -11.52 -0.76 3.36
N VAL A 115 -12.35 -1.54 4.02
CA VAL A 115 -12.94 -1.21 5.32
C VAL A 115 -12.53 -2.25 6.34
N THR A 116 -11.93 -1.79 7.44
CA THR A 116 -11.65 -2.65 8.59
C THR A 116 -12.96 -2.99 9.30
N VAL A 117 -13.22 -4.28 9.44
CA VAL A 117 -14.38 -4.84 10.17
C VAL A 117 -13.89 -5.66 11.36
N ARG A 118 -14.79 -6.09 12.25
CA ARG A 118 -14.44 -6.77 13.50
C ARG A 118 -13.44 -7.93 13.31
N ASP A 119 -13.65 -8.71 12.26
CA ASP A 119 -12.94 -9.96 12.04
C ASP A 119 -11.95 -9.87 10.83
N GLY A 120 -11.67 -8.67 10.31
CA GLY A 120 -10.75 -8.52 9.19
C GLY A 120 -10.88 -7.22 8.39
N VAL A 121 -10.70 -7.32 7.08
CA VAL A 121 -10.87 -6.22 6.12
C VAL A 121 -11.75 -6.69 4.96
N GLN A 122 -12.69 -5.84 4.55
CA GLN A 122 -13.55 -6.06 3.38
C GLN A 122 -13.22 -5.05 2.27
N LEU A 123 -13.33 -5.49 1.02
CA LEU A 123 -13.23 -4.67 -0.19
C LEU A 123 -14.60 -4.14 -0.62
#